data_AF-A0A1R3Y0Z4-F1
#
_entry.id   AF-A0A1R3Y0Z4-F1
#
_cell.length_a   1.000
_cell.length_b   1.000
_cell.length_c   1.000
_cell.angle_alpha   90.00
_cell.angle_beta   90.00
_cell.angle_gamma   90.00
#
_symmetry.space_group_name_H-M   'P 1'
#
loop_
_entity.id
_entity.type
_entity.pdbx_description
1 polymer ?
#
loop_
_entity_poly.entity_id
_entity_poly.type
_entity_poly.pdbx_seq_one_letter_code
_entity_poly.pdbx_strand_id
1 'polypeptide(L)'
;MVNFSVLPPEINSGRMFFGAGSGPMLAAAAAWDGLAAELGLAAESFGLVTSGLAGGSGQAWQGAAAAAMVVAAAPYAGWLAAAAARAGGAAVQAKAVAGAFEAARAAMVDPVVVAANRSAFVQLVLSNVFGQNAPAIAAAEATYEQMWAADVAAMVGYHGGASAAAALAPWQQAVPGLSGLLGGAANAPAAAAQGAAQGLAELTLNLGVGNIGSLNLGSGNIGGTNVGSGNVGGTNLGSGNYGSLNWGSGNTGTGNAGSGNTGDYNPGSGNFGSGNFGSGNIGSLNVGSGNFGTLNLANGNNGDVNFGGGNTGDFNFGGGNNGTLNFGFGNTGSGNFGFGNTGNNNIGIGLTGDGQIGIGGLNSGTGNIGFGNSGNNNIGFFNSGDGNIGFFNSGDGNTGFGNAGNINTGFWNAGNLNTGFGSAGNGNVGIFDGGNSNSGSFNVGFQNTGFGNSGAGNTGFFNAGDSNTGFANAGNVNTGFFNGGDINTGGFNGGNVNTGFGSALTQAGANSGFGNLGTGNSGWGNSDPSGTGNSGFFNTGNGNSGFSNAGPAMLPGFNSGFANIGSFNAGIANSGNNLAGISNSGDDSSGAVNSGSQNSGAFNAGVGLSGFFR
;
A
#
# COMPACT_ATOMS: atom_id res chain seq x y z
N MET A 1 17.44 30.75 -23.21
CA MET A 1 18.60 31.31 -22.50
C MET A 1 19.07 30.30 -21.47
N VAL A 2 20.36 30.02 -21.42
CA VAL A 2 20.93 29.21 -20.33
C VAL A 2 20.92 30.07 -19.08
N ASN A 3 20.33 29.59 -17.99
CA ASN A 3 20.39 30.27 -16.71
C ASN A 3 21.58 29.71 -15.92
N PHE A 4 22.64 30.49 -15.73
CA PHE A 4 23.83 30.07 -14.99
C PHE A 4 23.59 30.01 -13.47
N SER A 5 22.55 30.69 -12.96
CA SER A 5 22.23 30.74 -11.54
C SER A 5 21.65 29.44 -10.97
N VAL A 6 21.27 28.47 -11.82
CA VAL A 6 20.78 27.16 -11.39
C VAL A 6 21.86 26.07 -11.46
N LEU A 7 23.07 26.43 -11.89
CA LEU A 7 24.20 25.52 -11.97
C LEU A 7 25.12 25.77 -10.77
N PRO A 8 25.51 24.73 -10.01
CA PRO A 8 26.42 24.89 -8.88
C PRO A 8 27.85 25.23 -9.33
N PRO A 9 28.71 25.73 -8.42
CA PRO A 9 30.10 26.10 -8.72
C PRO A 9 30.88 24.99 -9.44
N GLU A 10 30.72 23.72 -9.05
CA GLU A 10 31.42 22.59 -9.67
C GLU A 10 31.17 22.50 -11.19
N ILE A 11 29.98 22.89 -11.63
CA ILE A 11 29.59 22.84 -13.04
C ILE A 11 30.01 24.10 -13.78
N ASN A 12 29.77 25.29 -13.20
CA ASN A 12 30.17 26.55 -13.84
C ASN A 12 31.70 26.63 -13.96
N SER A 13 32.42 26.41 -12.86
CA SER A 13 33.87 26.31 -12.84
C SER A 13 34.38 25.22 -13.77
N GLY A 14 33.88 23.98 -13.65
CA GLY A 14 34.33 22.87 -14.48
C GLY A 14 34.24 23.17 -15.97
N ARG A 15 33.10 23.68 -16.44
CA ARG A 15 32.90 24.00 -17.87
C ARG A 15 33.81 25.11 -18.38
N MET A 16 34.20 26.07 -17.54
CA MET A 16 35.09 27.16 -17.94
C MET A 16 36.56 26.72 -18.02
N PHE A 17 36.99 25.81 -17.13
CA PHE A 17 38.38 25.35 -17.06
C PHE A 17 38.72 24.19 -18.02
N PHE A 18 37.72 23.47 -18.54
CA PHE A 18 37.91 22.45 -19.56
C PHE A 18 37.65 22.99 -20.97
N GLY A 19 38.52 22.66 -21.93
CA GLY A 19 38.32 23.01 -23.35
C GLY A 19 39.59 23.51 -24.03
N ALA A 20 39.45 23.99 -25.26
CA ALA A 20 40.57 24.42 -26.10
C ALA A 20 41.14 25.82 -25.76
N GLY A 21 40.54 26.54 -24.81
CA GLY A 21 40.92 27.90 -24.44
C GLY A 21 40.67 28.93 -25.54
N SER A 22 41.31 30.10 -25.44
CA SER A 22 41.17 31.22 -26.40
C SER A 22 41.96 31.02 -27.70
N GLY A 23 42.90 30.08 -27.75
CA GLY A 23 43.81 29.86 -28.88
C GLY A 23 43.12 29.74 -30.25
N PRO A 24 42.08 28.90 -30.42
CA PRO A 24 41.36 28.78 -31.68
C PRO A 24 40.70 30.09 -32.14
N MET A 25 40.16 30.89 -31.22
CA MET A 25 39.51 32.16 -31.54
C MET A 25 40.53 33.23 -31.93
N LEU A 26 41.70 33.24 -31.27
CA LEU A 26 42.81 34.13 -31.64
C LEU A 26 43.40 33.78 -33.01
N ALA A 27 43.50 32.49 -33.34
CA ALA A 27 43.90 32.04 -34.68
C ALA A 27 42.90 32.48 -35.75
N ALA A 28 41.60 32.37 -35.46
CA ALA A 28 40.55 32.89 -36.35
C ALA A 28 40.65 34.41 -36.53
N ALA A 29 40.92 35.15 -35.45
CA ALA A 29 41.13 36.59 -35.53
C ALA A 29 42.31 36.95 -36.44
N ALA A 30 43.43 36.24 -36.33
CA ALA A 30 44.59 36.43 -37.20
C ALA A 30 44.28 36.13 -38.67
N ALA A 31 43.49 35.08 -38.95
CA ALA A 31 43.05 34.76 -40.30
C ALA A 31 42.13 35.85 -40.89
N TRP A 32 41.24 36.42 -40.08
CA TRP A 32 40.38 37.55 -40.48
C TRP A 32 41.16 38.83 -40.72
N ASP A 33 42.17 39.13 -39.90
CA ASP A 33 43.10 40.25 -40.13
C ASP A 33 43.87 40.05 -41.45
N GLY A 34 44.34 38.83 -41.71
CA GLY A 34 45.03 38.48 -42.96
C GLY A 34 44.13 38.67 -44.19
N LEU A 35 42.88 38.20 -44.12
CA LEU A 35 41.90 38.41 -45.18
C LEU A 35 41.59 39.90 -45.40
N ALA A 36 41.48 40.68 -44.32
CA ALA A 36 41.27 42.13 -44.40
C ALA A 36 42.42 42.82 -45.14
N ALA A 37 43.66 42.43 -44.85
CA ALA A 37 44.84 42.96 -45.52
C ALA A 37 44.86 42.62 -47.03
N GLU A 38 44.63 41.35 -47.39
CA GLU A 38 44.59 40.92 -48.79
C GLU A 38 43.47 41.59 -49.59
N LEU A 39 42.27 41.74 -49.00
CA LEU A 39 41.16 42.45 -49.63
C LEU A 39 41.45 43.96 -49.78
N GLY A 40 42.14 44.56 -48.81
CA GLY A 40 42.60 45.95 -48.90
C GLY A 40 43.60 46.15 -50.04
N LEU A 41 44.61 45.28 -50.13
CA LEU A 41 45.58 45.28 -51.23
C LEU A 41 44.91 45.03 -52.60
N ALA A 42 43.92 44.14 -52.66
CA ALA A 42 43.12 43.92 -53.86
C ALA A 42 42.32 45.18 -54.26
N ALA A 43 41.73 45.90 -53.30
CA ALA A 43 41.03 47.15 -53.55
C ALA A 43 41.97 48.24 -54.07
N GLU A 44 43.15 48.40 -53.45
CA GLU A 44 44.16 49.37 -53.85
C GLU A 44 44.72 49.08 -55.25
N SER A 45 45.11 47.82 -55.52
CA SER A 45 45.61 47.41 -56.84
C SER A 45 44.57 47.58 -57.94
N PHE A 46 43.31 47.21 -57.69
CA PHE A 46 42.20 47.42 -58.62
C PHE A 46 41.93 48.92 -58.85
N GLY A 47 42.02 49.74 -57.79
CA GLY A 47 41.92 51.20 -57.86
C GLY A 47 43.05 51.84 -58.69
N LEU A 48 44.28 51.34 -58.56
CA LEU A 48 45.44 51.82 -59.34
C LEU A 48 45.30 51.48 -60.83
N VAL A 49 44.86 50.27 -61.16
CA VAL A 49 44.62 49.86 -62.56
C VAL A 49 43.50 50.68 -63.20
N THR A 50 42.40 50.90 -62.46
CA THR A 50 41.25 51.67 -62.97
C THR A 50 41.54 53.16 -63.08
N SER A 51 42.26 53.76 -62.13
CA SER A 51 42.70 55.17 -62.23
C SER A 51 43.74 55.39 -63.34
N GLY A 52 44.61 54.42 -63.60
CA GLY A 52 45.54 54.43 -64.74
C GLY A 52 44.84 54.54 -66.10
N LEU A 53 43.64 53.94 -66.21
CA LEU A 53 42.77 54.01 -67.39
C LEU A 53 42.16 55.41 -67.63
N ALA A 54 42.10 56.27 -66.59
CA ALA A 54 41.37 57.53 -66.60
C ALA A 54 42.21 58.79 -66.94
N GLY A 55 43.54 58.70 -67.03
CA GLY A 55 44.36 59.86 -67.42
C GLY A 55 45.75 60.00 -66.78
N GLY A 56 46.52 58.92 -66.62
CA GLY A 56 47.94 59.02 -66.31
C GLY A 56 48.76 59.40 -67.56
N SER A 57 49.72 60.33 -67.42
CA SER A 57 50.64 60.72 -68.49
C SER A 57 51.53 59.53 -68.89
N GLY A 58 51.09 58.76 -69.89
CA GLY A 58 51.85 57.63 -70.45
C GLY A 58 51.06 56.41 -70.93
N GLN A 59 49.71 56.41 -70.92
CA GLN A 59 48.92 55.23 -71.31
C GLN A 59 48.01 55.41 -72.55
N ALA A 60 47.81 54.29 -73.26
CA ALA A 60 47.31 54.20 -74.63
C ALA A 60 45.79 54.37 -74.81
N TRP A 61 44.99 54.30 -73.75
CA TRP A 61 43.52 54.29 -73.85
C TRP A 61 42.95 55.56 -73.21
N GLN A 62 42.55 56.53 -74.03
CA GLN A 62 41.96 57.80 -73.61
C GLN A 62 40.65 58.07 -74.36
N GLY A 63 39.62 58.56 -73.67
CA GLY A 63 38.33 58.95 -74.27
C GLY A 63 37.10 58.52 -73.47
N ALA A 64 35.90 58.81 -74.00
CA ALA A 64 34.62 58.58 -73.31
C ALA A 64 34.38 57.11 -72.90
N ALA A 65 34.89 56.16 -73.68
CA ALA A 65 34.78 54.73 -73.38
C ALA A 65 35.64 54.31 -72.17
N ALA A 66 36.86 54.86 -72.04
CA ALA A 66 37.73 54.62 -70.90
C ALA A 66 37.13 55.22 -69.61
N ALA A 67 36.58 56.44 -69.70
CA ALA A 67 35.86 57.06 -68.58
C ALA A 67 34.61 56.26 -68.16
N ALA A 68 33.85 55.70 -69.10
CA ALA A 68 32.71 54.84 -68.81
C ALA A 68 33.11 53.54 -68.09
N MET A 69 34.24 52.94 -68.44
CA MET A 69 34.77 51.74 -67.78
C MET A 69 35.20 52.01 -66.34
N VAL A 70 35.78 53.18 -66.05
CA VAL A 70 36.13 53.61 -64.68
C VAL A 70 34.87 53.73 -63.83
N VAL A 71 33.81 54.33 -64.37
CA VAL A 71 32.50 54.44 -63.68
C VAL A 71 31.88 53.07 -63.43
N ALA A 72 31.97 52.14 -64.38
CA ALA A 72 31.45 50.78 -64.23
C ALA A 72 32.23 49.93 -63.21
N ALA A 73 33.54 50.18 -63.05
CA ALA A 73 34.41 49.44 -62.14
C ALA A 73 34.37 49.94 -60.68
N ALA A 74 34.02 51.22 -60.46
CA ALA A 74 33.98 51.84 -59.14
C ALA A 74 33.15 51.09 -58.07
N PRO A 75 31.98 50.51 -58.38
CA PRO A 75 31.20 49.74 -57.40
C PRO A 75 31.92 48.49 -56.87
N TYR A 76 32.76 47.86 -57.69
CA TYR A 76 33.53 46.67 -57.28
C TYR A 76 34.72 47.05 -56.41
N ALA A 77 35.41 48.16 -56.71
CA ALA A 77 36.45 48.70 -55.86
C ALA A 77 35.90 49.09 -54.47
N GLY A 78 34.72 49.73 -54.44
CA GLY A 78 34.02 50.04 -53.19
C GLY A 78 33.57 48.80 -52.42
N TRP A 79 33.17 47.74 -53.11
CA TRP A 79 32.86 46.44 -52.51
C TRP A 79 34.09 45.81 -51.83
N LEU A 80 35.24 45.78 -52.51
CA LEU A 80 36.48 45.22 -51.96
C LEU A 80 36.92 45.98 -50.69
N ALA A 81 36.89 47.32 -50.70
CA ALA A 81 37.21 48.12 -49.53
C ALA A 81 36.23 47.89 -48.37
N ALA A 82 34.93 47.76 -48.66
CA ALA A 82 33.92 47.45 -47.64
C ALA A 82 34.07 46.03 -47.08
N ALA A 83 34.45 45.05 -47.91
CA ALA A 83 34.73 43.69 -47.50
C ALA A 83 35.98 43.60 -46.61
N ALA A 84 37.03 44.34 -46.95
CA ALA A 84 38.25 44.47 -46.13
C ALA A 84 37.93 45.04 -44.73
N ALA A 85 37.19 46.14 -44.66
CA ALA A 85 36.79 46.74 -43.39
C ALA A 85 35.94 45.80 -42.52
N ARG A 86 35.05 45.00 -43.13
CA ARG A 86 34.22 44.02 -42.43
C ARG A 86 35.03 42.82 -41.92
N ALA A 87 35.99 42.32 -42.71
CA ALA A 87 36.92 41.29 -42.27
C ALA A 87 37.75 41.77 -41.07
N GLY A 88 38.25 43.01 -41.11
CA GLY A 88 38.95 43.61 -39.97
C GLY A 88 38.04 43.77 -38.73
N GLY A 89 36.78 44.16 -38.94
CA GLY A 89 35.77 44.18 -37.88
C GLY A 89 35.54 42.80 -37.24
N ALA A 90 35.46 41.74 -38.05
CA ALA A 90 35.33 40.37 -37.56
C ALA A 90 36.54 39.93 -36.72
N ALA A 91 37.76 40.31 -37.12
CA ALA A 91 38.96 40.04 -36.35
C ALA A 91 38.95 40.74 -34.98
N VAL A 92 38.54 42.00 -34.92
CA VAL A 92 38.40 42.75 -33.66
C VAL A 92 37.37 42.09 -32.75
N GLN A 93 36.22 41.67 -33.29
CA GLN A 93 35.20 40.99 -32.49
C GLN A 93 35.65 39.61 -31.99
N ALA A 94 36.38 38.85 -32.81
CA ALA A 94 36.96 37.58 -32.38
C ALA A 94 37.95 37.77 -31.21
N LYS A 95 38.80 38.81 -31.25
CA LYS A 95 39.68 39.18 -30.13
C LYS A 95 38.89 39.58 -28.89
N ALA A 96 37.78 40.30 -29.06
CA ALA A 96 36.91 40.69 -27.95
C ALA A 96 36.23 39.49 -27.27
N VAL A 97 35.75 38.50 -28.05
CA VAL A 97 35.22 37.23 -27.51
C VAL A 97 36.29 36.46 -26.74
N ALA A 98 37.50 36.35 -27.30
CA ALA A 98 38.63 35.71 -26.62
C ALA A 98 38.98 36.42 -25.30
N GLY A 99 38.98 37.76 -25.29
CA GLY A 99 39.21 38.55 -24.08
C GLY A 99 38.12 38.36 -23.03
N ALA A 100 36.84 38.28 -23.43
CA ALA A 100 35.73 38.00 -22.54
C ALA A 100 35.84 36.61 -21.89
N PHE A 101 36.30 35.60 -22.66
CA PHE A 101 36.56 34.27 -22.13
C PHE A 101 37.67 34.28 -21.08
N GLU A 102 38.81 34.92 -21.35
CA GLU A 102 39.93 34.98 -20.38
C GLU A 102 39.55 35.77 -19.12
N ALA A 103 38.79 36.85 -19.26
CA ALA A 103 38.29 37.61 -18.12
C ALA A 103 37.34 36.77 -17.25
N ALA A 104 36.46 35.99 -17.87
CA ALA A 104 35.55 35.10 -17.17
C ALA A 104 36.29 33.97 -16.47
N ARG A 105 37.27 33.34 -17.14
CA ARG A 105 38.12 32.30 -16.57
C ARG A 105 38.94 32.81 -15.38
N ALA A 106 39.47 34.03 -15.45
CA ALA A 106 40.23 34.64 -14.35
C ALA A 106 39.36 34.99 -13.14
N ALA A 107 38.09 35.34 -13.36
CA ALA A 107 37.13 35.63 -12.29
C ALA A 107 36.45 34.37 -11.72
N MET A 108 36.59 33.23 -12.39
CA MET A 108 35.98 31.95 -12.00
C MET A 108 36.69 31.36 -10.79
N VAL A 109 35.93 30.74 -9.88
CA VAL A 109 36.52 29.98 -8.78
C VAL A 109 37.24 28.75 -9.34
N ASP A 110 38.40 28.42 -8.79
CA ASP A 110 39.12 27.22 -9.20
C ASP A 110 38.39 25.96 -8.69
N PRO A 111 38.15 24.93 -9.54
CA PRO A 111 37.50 23.69 -9.13
C PRO A 111 38.12 23.02 -7.90
N VAL A 112 39.43 23.16 -7.68
CA VAL A 112 40.14 22.60 -6.52
C VAL A 112 39.70 23.29 -5.22
N VAL A 113 39.40 24.59 -5.26
CA VAL A 113 38.92 25.35 -4.09
C VAL A 113 37.51 24.91 -3.71
N VAL A 114 36.64 24.69 -4.71
CA VAL A 114 35.29 24.15 -4.49
C VAL A 114 35.37 22.76 -3.85
N ALA A 115 36.19 21.87 -4.40
CA ALA A 115 36.39 20.53 -3.86
C ALA A 115 36.97 20.53 -2.43
N ALA A 116 37.89 21.45 -2.13
CA ALA A 116 38.46 21.60 -0.78
C ALA A 116 37.40 22.03 0.24
N ASN A 117 36.53 22.99 -0.11
CA ASN A 117 35.41 23.39 0.74
C ASN A 117 34.45 22.22 1.01
N ARG A 118 34.05 21.46 -0.01
CA ARG A 118 33.16 20.30 0.16
C ARG A 118 33.79 19.20 1.01
N SER A 119 35.10 18.97 0.86
CA SER A 119 35.84 18.02 1.68
C SER A 119 35.88 18.45 3.15
N ALA A 120 36.16 19.74 3.41
CA ALA A 120 36.14 20.30 4.76
C ALA A 120 34.75 20.23 5.41
N PHE A 121 33.68 20.54 4.65
CA PHE A 121 32.30 20.40 5.09
C PHE A 121 31.99 18.97 5.57
N VAL A 122 32.34 17.95 4.77
CA VAL A 122 32.12 16.55 5.16
C VAL A 122 32.88 16.19 6.43
N GLN A 123 34.14 16.62 6.58
CA GLN A 123 34.91 16.37 7.81
C GLN A 123 34.30 17.04 9.04
N LEU A 124 33.77 18.26 8.90
CA LEU A 124 33.08 18.97 9.98
C LEU A 124 31.78 18.26 10.38
N VAL A 125 31.01 17.77 9.42
CA VAL A 125 29.77 17.00 9.66
C VAL A 125 30.07 15.68 10.37
N LEU A 126 31.06 14.91 9.89
CA LEU A 126 31.44 13.63 10.49
C LEU A 126 31.95 13.77 11.93
N SER A 127 32.61 14.88 12.26
CA SER A 127 33.10 15.17 13.60
C SER A 127 32.07 15.86 14.51
N ASN A 128 30.85 16.16 14.03
CA ASN A 128 29.85 16.93 14.75
C ASN A 128 28.99 16.10 15.74
N VAL A 129 29.61 15.17 16.47
CA VAL A 129 28.90 14.22 17.36
C VAL A 129 28.08 14.92 18.44
N PHE A 130 28.56 16.06 18.95
CA PHE A 130 27.90 16.85 20.00
C PHE A 130 27.31 18.18 19.52
N GLY A 131 27.21 18.41 18.21
CA GLY A 131 26.68 19.67 17.66
C GLY A 131 27.61 20.88 17.75
N GLN A 132 28.83 20.74 18.28
CA GLN A 132 29.79 21.84 18.51
C GLN A 132 30.31 22.46 17.20
N ASN A 133 30.33 21.70 16.11
CA ASN A 133 30.80 22.19 14.80
C ASN A 133 29.70 22.87 13.98
N ALA A 134 28.48 23.02 14.50
CA ALA A 134 27.38 23.65 13.76
C ALA A 134 27.73 25.05 13.19
N PRO A 135 28.41 25.97 13.92
CA PRO A 135 28.83 27.25 13.35
C PRO A 135 29.86 27.12 12.22
N ALA A 136 30.77 26.15 12.30
CA ALA A 136 31.79 25.91 11.29
C ALA A 136 31.20 25.29 10.01
N ILE A 137 30.20 24.41 10.16
CA ILE A 137 29.42 23.85 9.05
C ILE A 137 28.69 24.98 8.31
N ALA A 138 27.98 25.86 9.05
CA ALA A 138 27.29 27.00 8.45
C ALA A 138 28.26 27.97 7.75
N ALA A 139 29.46 28.18 8.29
CA ALA A 139 30.49 29.00 7.65
C ALA A 139 31.03 28.36 6.35
N ALA A 140 31.20 27.03 6.32
CA ALA A 140 31.60 26.30 5.12
C ALA A 140 30.52 26.40 4.02
N GLU A 141 29.24 26.28 4.38
CA GLU A 141 28.12 26.49 3.46
C GLU A 141 28.05 27.93 2.96
N ALA A 142 28.20 28.93 3.84
CA ALA A 142 28.22 30.34 3.43
C ALA A 142 29.37 30.65 2.45
N THR A 143 30.54 30.04 2.65
CA THR A 143 31.68 30.16 1.72
C THR A 143 31.36 29.52 0.36
N TYR A 144 30.66 28.39 0.37
CA TYR A 144 30.21 27.73 -0.85
C TYR A 144 29.22 28.59 -1.64
N GLU A 145 28.26 29.21 -0.97
CA GLU A 145 27.31 30.15 -1.59
C GLU A 145 28.01 31.39 -2.18
N GLN A 146 29.08 31.88 -1.54
CA GLN A 146 29.91 32.95 -2.10
C GLN A 146 30.63 32.52 -3.39
N MET A 147 31.18 31.31 -3.41
CA MET A 147 31.78 30.75 -4.63
C MET A 147 30.74 30.61 -5.74
N TRP A 148 29.51 30.21 -5.40
CA TRP A 148 28.42 30.13 -6.36
C TRP A 148 28.06 31.50 -6.94
N ALA A 149 27.89 32.51 -6.10
CA ALA A 149 27.60 33.86 -6.56
C ALA A 149 28.71 34.44 -7.45
N ALA A 150 29.98 34.21 -7.10
CA ALA A 150 31.13 34.61 -7.91
C ALA A 150 31.11 33.94 -9.29
N ASP A 151 30.84 32.64 -9.33
CA ASP A 151 30.77 31.90 -10.58
C ASP A 151 29.64 32.38 -11.50
N VAL A 152 28.46 32.62 -10.92
CA VAL A 152 27.32 33.15 -11.66
C VAL A 152 27.65 34.53 -12.23
N ALA A 153 28.26 35.41 -11.43
CA ALA A 153 28.64 36.75 -11.87
C ALA A 153 29.63 36.71 -13.05
N ALA A 154 30.64 35.84 -12.99
CA ALA A 154 31.60 35.64 -14.05
C ALA A 154 30.95 35.10 -15.35
N MET A 155 30.03 34.14 -15.26
CA MET A 155 29.33 33.61 -16.43
C MET A 155 28.32 34.60 -17.04
N VAL A 156 27.66 35.42 -16.22
CA VAL A 156 26.81 36.52 -16.70
C VAL A 156 27.66 37.57 -17.41
N GLY A 157 28.82 37.93 -16.85
CA GLY A 157 29.79 38.82 -17.49
C GLY A 157 30.29 38.27 -18.83
N TYR A 158 30.64 36.98 -18.88
CA TYR A 158 31.03 36.31 -20.11
C TYR A 158 29.94 36.36 -21.18
N HIS A 159 28.70 36.00 -20.81
CA HIS A 159 27.58 36.03 -21.74
C HIS A 159 27.34 37.45 -22.26
N GLY A 160 27.37 38.47 -21.41
CA GLY A 160 27.24 39.86 -21.81
C GLY A 160 28.33 40.30 -22.78
N GLY A 161 29.59 40.03 -22.44
CA GLY A 161 30.75 40.38 -23.28
C GLY A 161 30.76 39.66 -24.63
N ALA A 162 30.54 38.33 -24.63
CA ALA A 162 30.50 37.53 -25.84
C ALA A 162 29.30 37.89 -26.73
N SER A 163 28.12 38.15 -26.15
CA SER A 163 26.92 38.56 -26.91
C SER A 163 27.10 39.92 -27.57
N ALA A 164 27.71 40.88 -26.85
CA ALA A 164 28.03 42.20 -27.41
C ALA A 164 29.04 42.07 -28.57
N ALA A 165 30.05 41.22 -28.41
CA ALA A 165 31.06 41.00 -29.45
C ALA A 165 30.52 40.21 -30.67
N ALA A 166 29.51 39.36 -30.48
CA ALA A 166 28.88 38.58 -31.54
C ALA A 166 27.97 39.41 -32.47
N ALA A 167 27.78 40.71 -32.22
CA ALA A 167 26.96 41.61 -33.04
C ALA A 167 27.68 42.03 -34.34
N LEU A 168 27.88 41.08 -35.26
CA LEU A 168 28.44 41.33 -36.58
C LEU A 168 27.34 41.71 -37.60
N ALA A 169 27.61 42.72 -38.42
CA ALA A 169 26.71 43.11 -39.50
C ALA A 169 26.63 42.00 -40.58
N PRO A 170 25.43 41.65 -41.08
CA PRO A 170 25.28 40.63 -42.11
C PRO A 170 26.06 40.94 -43.39
N TRP A 171 26.75 39.94 -43.94
CA TRP A 171 27.54 40.04 -45.18
C TRP A 171 26.72 40.48 -46.39
N GLN A 172 25.41 40.23 -46.39
CA GLN A 172 24.48 40.64 -47.46
C GLN A 172 24.45 42.17 -47.65
N GLN A 173 24.70 42.95 -46.60
CA GLN A 173 24.75 44.42 -46.68
C GLN A 173 26.06 44.94 -47.29
N ALA A 174 27.05 44.07 -47.53
CA ALA A 174 28.33 44.44 -48.14
C ALA A 174 28.24 44.57 -49.66
N VAL A 175 27.09 44.23 -50.28
CA VAL A 175 26.90 44.19 -51.74
C VAL A 175 26.07 45.36 -52.30
N PRO A 176 26.40 46.66 -52.08
CA PRO A 176 25.70 47.74 -52.77
C PRO A 176 25.94 47.81 -54.30
N GLY A 177 26.85 47.01 -54.88
CA GLY A 177 27.22 47.10 -56.30
C GLY A 177 26.54 46.09 -57.23
N LEU A 178 26.24 44.87 -56.76
CA LEU A 178 25.68 43.82 -57.63
C LEU A 178 24.18 44.02 -57.92
N SER A 179 23.44 44.60 -56.96
CA SER A 179 22.04 44.97 -57.15
C SER A 179 21.85 46.04 -58.22
N GLY A 180 22.83 46.93 -58.42
CA GLY A 180 22.81 47.94 -59.49
C GLY A 180 23.07 47.33 -60.88
N LEU A 181 23.89 46.28 -60.96
CA LEU A 181 24.13 45.52 -62.20
C LEU A 181 22.87 44.73 -62.62
N LEU A 182 22.10 44.23 -61.66
CA LEU A 182 20.81 43.59 -61.87
C LEU A 182 19.69 44.59 -62.22
N GLY A 183 19.78 45.83 -61.74
CA GLY A 183 18.86 46.91 -62.12
C GLY A 183 19.00 47.35 -63.58
N GLY A 184 20.20 47.27 -64.15
CA GLY A 184 20.43 47.51 -65.59
C GLY A 184 19.84 46.44 -66.50
N ALA A 185 19.66 45.20 -66.01
CA ALA A 185 19.02 44.11 -66.75
C ALA A 185 17.48 44.23 -66.79
N ALA A 186 16.88 45.08 -65.97
CA ALA A 186 15.43 45.28 -65.90
C ALA A 186 14.84 46.04 -67.10
N ASN A 187 15.67 46.59 -67.99
CA ASN A 187 15.24 47.29 -69.22
C ASN A 187 15.47 46.47 -70.51
N ALA A 188 15.80 45.18 -70.42
CA ALA A 188 15.89 44.30 -71.58
C ALA A 188 14.50 43.70 -71.93
N PRO A 189 14.15 43.54 -73.22
CA PRO A 189 12.82 43.14 -73.67
C PRO A 189 12.37 41.79 -73.09
N ALA A 190 11.06 41.71 -72.81
CA ALA A 190 10.35 40.72 -71.97
C ALA A 190 10.53 39.22 -72.30
N ALA A 191 11.26 38.86 -73.36
CA ALA A 191 11.55 37.46 -73.71
C ALA A 191 12.69 36.83 -72.90
N ALA A 192 13.62 37.64 -72.35
CA ALA A 192 14.76 37.12 -71.57
C ALA A 192 14.42 36.83 -70.09
N ALA A 193 13.41 37.51 -69.54
CA ALA A 193 12.99 37.37 -68.15
C ALA A 193 12.30 36.02 -67.85
N GLN A 194 11.63 35.43 -68.85
CA GLN A 194 11.01 34.10 -68.72
C GLN A 194 12.06 32.98 -68.69
N GLY A 195 13.21 33.15 -69.38
CA GLY A 195 14.32 32.19 -69.34
C GLY A 195 15.11 32.22 -68.02
N ALA A 196 15.30 33.40 -67.41
CA ALA A 196 16.03 33.55 -66.14
C ALA A 196 15.25 32.98 -64.94
N ALA A 197 13.92 33.12 -64.93
CA ALA A 197 13.06 32.54 -63.89
C ALA A 197 12.96 31.01 -64.00
N GLN A 198 12.98 30.45 -65.22
CA GLN A 198 13.09 28.99 -65.42
C GLN A 198 14.49 28.45 -65.10
N GLY A 199 15.56 29.21 -65.37
CA GLY A 199 16.94 28.80 -65.03
C GLY A 199 17.26 28.79 -63.53
N LEU A 200 16.55 29.57 -62.71
CA LEU A 200 16.66 29.53 -61.25
C LEU A 200 15.93 28.34 -60.62
N ALA A 201 14.82 27.90 -61.22
CA ALA A 201 14.11 26.68 -60.81
C ALA A 201 14.87 25.39 -61.18
N GLU A 202 15.81 25.48 -62.12
CA GLU A 202 16.67 24.38 -62.59
C GLU A 202 18.11 24.47 -62.06
N LEU A 203 18.35 25.30 -61.04
CA LEU A 203 19.69 25.45 -60.44
C LEU A 203 20.07 24.15 -59.70
N THR A 204 20.64 23.22 -60.47
CA THR A 204 21.21 21.96 -60.01
C THR A 204 22.60 22.25 -59.43
N LEU A 205 22.66 23.06 -58.37
CA LEU A 205 23.91 23.38 -57.71
C LEU A 205 24.27 22.25 -56.76
N ASN A 206 25.12 21.34 -57.21
CA ASN A 206 25.76 20.35 -56.36
C ASN A 206 27.22 20.74 -56.13
N LEU A 207 27.64 20.83 -54.87
CA LEU A 207 29.00 21.17 -54.47
C LEU A 207 29.68 19.93 -53.90
N GLY A 208 30.56 19.30 -54.68
CA GLY A 208 31.27 18.06 -54.35
C GLY A 208 31.12 16.98 -55.43
N VAL A 209 31.69 15.79 -55.22
CA VAL A 209 31.75 14.73 -56.26
C VAL A 209 30.69 13.66 -56.05
N GLY A 210 30.14 13.13 -57.15
CA GLY A 210 29.23 11.97 -57.12
C GLY A 210 27.82 12.27 -56.61
N ASN A 211 27.38 13.53 -56.61
CA ASN A 211 26.01 13.90 -56.22
C ASN A 211 25.01 13.68 -57.39
N ILE A 212 23.85 13.10 -57.12
CA ILE A 212 22.72 12.90 -58.03
C ILE A 212 21.50 13.64 -57.47
N GLY A 213 20.94 14.61 -58.21
CA GLY A 213 19.85 15.49 -57.76
C GLY A 213 20.30 16.95 -57.65
N SER A 214 19.72 17.78 -56.77
CA SER A 214 19.97 19.24 -56.73
C SER A 214 20.25 19.79 -55.31
N LEU A 215 20.95 20.93 -55.23
CA LEU A 215 21.19 21.66 -53.98
C LEU A 215 21.93 20.86 -52.90
N ASN A 216 22.83 19.94 -53.30
CA ASN A 216 23.62 19.15 -52.37
C ASN A 216 24.99 19.78 -52.07
N LEU A 217 25.43 19.75 -50.81
CA LEU A 217 26.76 20.18 -50.36
C LEU A 217 27.49 19.01 -49.69
N GLY A 218 28.59 18.54 -50.28
CA GLY A 218 29.35 17.34 -49.89
C GLY A 218 29.40 16.32 -51.04
N SER A 219 29.76 15.06 -50.77
CA SER A 219 29.99 14.06 -51.82
C SER A 219 29.07 12.85 -51.72
N GLY A 220 28.73 12.24 -52.85
CA GLY A 220 28.00 10.98 -52.93
C GLY A 220 26.54 11.03 -52.47
N ASN A 221 25.88 12.19 -52.53
CA ASN A 221 24.48 12.33 -52.15
C ASN A 221 23.52 11.99 -53.30
N ILE A 222 22.42 11.27 -53.03
CA ILE A 222 21.34 10.96 -53.97
C ILE A 222 20.04 11.59 -53.47
N GLY A 223 19.50 12.56 -54.19
CA GLY A 223 18.31 13.34 -53.82
C GLY A 223 18.62 14.84 -53.75
N GLY A 224 17.87 15.61 -52.95
CA GLY A 224 17.92 17.07 -52.96
C GLY A 224 18.21 17.73 -51.62
N THR A 225 18.84 18.90 -51.60
CA THR A 225 19.02 19.76 -50.40
C THR A 225 19.77 19.10 -49.24
N ASN A 226 20.73 18.20 -49.53
CA ASN A 226 21.51 17.53 -48.49
C ASN A 226 22.82 18.29 -48.17
N VAL A 227 23.23 18.29 -46.90
CA VAL A 227 24.51 18.85 -46.42
C VAL A 227 25.29 17.77 -45.68
N GLY A 228 26.43 17.35 -46.22
CA GLY A 228 27.24 16.21 -45.76
C GLY A 228 27.43 15.19 -46.89
N SER A 229 27.86 13.97 -46.55
CA SER A 229 28.26 12.98 -47.56
C SER A 229 27.46 11.68 -47.47
N GLY A 230 27.23 11.03 -48.62
CA GLY A 230 26.64 9.69 -48.69
C GLY A 230 25.17 9.61 -48.26
N ASN A 231 24.40 10.69 -48.38
CA ASN A 231 22.97 10.67 -48.04
C ASN A 231 22.12 10.18 -49.23
N VAL A 232 21.06 9.43 -48.96
CA VAL A 232 20.04 9.00 -49.94
C VAL A 232 18.67 9.51 -49.48
N GLY A 233 18.01 10.34 -50.27
CA GLY A 233 16.80 11.08 -49.92
C GLY A 233 17.04 12.60 -49.88
N GLY A 234 16.17 13.37 -49.22
CA GLY A 234 16.21 14.83 -49.28
C GLY A 234 16.34 15.54 -47.93
N THR A 235 16.81 16.78 -47.93
CA THR A 235 16.82 17.69 -46.76
C THR A 235 17.60 17.15 -45.54
N ASN A 236 18.64 16.35 -45.77
CA ASN A 236 19.44 15.78 -44.68
C ASN A 236 20.64 16.66 -44.31
N LEU A 237 20.96 16.76 -43.02
CA LEU A 237 22.14 17.43 -42.49
C LEU A 237 23.01 16.44 -41.72
N GLY A 238 24.18 16.09 -42.25
CA GLY A 238 25.10 15.07 -41.75
C GLY A 238 25.38 14.01 -42.81
N SER A 239 25.94 12.86 -42.43
CA SER A 239 26.43 11.87 -43.40
C SER A 239 25.78 10.49 -43.26
N GLY A 240 25.68 9.77 -44.38
CA GLY A 240 25.23 8.37 -44.40
C GLY A 240 23.77 8.17 -44.02
N ASN A 241 22.90 9.16 -44.23
CA ASN A 241 21.47 9.02 -43.93
C ASN A 241 20.71 8.40 -45.13
N TYR A 242 19.72 7.54 -44.85
CA TYR A 242 18.78 6.98 -45.81
C TYR A 242 17.35 7.41 -45.45
N GLY A 243 16.70 8.19 -46.30
CA GLY A 243 15.42 8.86 -46.05
C GLY A 243 15.57 10.38 -46.03
N SER A 244 14.61 11.11 -45.46
CA SER A 244 14.55 12.58 -45.57
C SER A 244 14.45 13.28 -44.23
N LEU A 245 14.78 14.58 -44.19
CA LEU A 245 14.66 15.44 -43.01
C LEU A 245 15.48 14.95 -41.79
N ASN A 246 16.58 14.22 -42.02
CA ASN A 246 17.42 13.73 -40.93
C ASN A 246 18.51 14.73 -40.56
N TRP A 247 18.67 15.02 -39.27
CA TRP A 247 19.78 15.81 -38.73
C TRP A 247 20.71 14.93 -37.90
N GLY A 248 21.92 14.70 -38.40
CA GLY A 248 22.94 13.86 -37.80
C GLY A 248 23.38 12.80 -38.80
N SER A 249 23.94 11.69 -38.34
CA SER A 249 24.59 10.72 -39.24
C SER A 249 24.12 9.29 -39.03
N GLY A 250 24.04 8.52 -40.13
CA GLY A 250 23.73 7.10 -40.09
C GLY A 250 22.26 6.79 -39.76
N ASN A 251 21.33 7.70 -40.03
CA ASN A 251 19.90 7.46 -39.77
C ASN A 251 19.22 6.80 -40.97
N THR A 252 18.32 5.84 -40.72
CA THR A 252 17.44 5.22 -41.71
C THR A 252 15.98 5.53 -41.36
N GLY A 253 15.28 6.26 -42.23
CA GLY A 253 13.92 6.74 -42.01
C GLY A 253 13.82 8.26 -42.19
N THR A 254 12.74 8.85 -41.69
CA THR A 254 12.40 10.27 -41.90
C THR A 254 12.36 11.05 -40.59
N GLY A 255 12.89 12.27 -40.59
CA GLY A 255 12.71 13.22 -39.48
C GLY A 255 13.47 12.87 -38.21
N ASN A 256 14.57 12.11 -38.29
CA ASN A 256 15.39 11.76 -37.13
C ASN A 256 16.39 12.86 -36.79
N ALA A 257 16.73 13.02 -35.50
CA ALA A 257 17.76 13.94 -35.04
C ALA A 257 18.75 13.22 -34.13
N GLY A 258 20.05 13.26 -34.41
CA GLY A 258 21.10 12.46 -33.77
C GLY A 258 21.65 11.38 -34.70
N SER A 259 22.19 10.28 -34.15
CA SER A 259 22.93 9.30 -34.93
C SER A 259 22.42 7.87 -34.79
N GLY A 260 22.46 7.11 -35.89
CA GLY A 260 22.22 5.68 -35.87
C GLY A 260 20.76 5.27 -35.59
N ASN A 261 19.79 6.13 -35.87
CA ASN A 261 18.37 5.79 -35.68
C ASN A 261 17.84 4.97 -36.87
N THR A 262 16.98 3.99 -36.61
CA THR A 262 16.21 3.24 -37.59
C THR A 262 14.72 3.39 -37.30
N GLY A 263 13.96 3.99 -38.21
CA GLY A 263 12.56 4.38 -38.02
C GLY A 263 12.38 5.89 -38.17
N ASP A 264 11.21 6.41 -37.83
CA ASP A 264 10.85 7.81 -38.11
C ASP A 264 10.73 8.64 -36.83
N TYR A 265 11.02 9.94 -36.94
CA TYR A 265 10.80 10.94 -35.89
C TYR A 265 11.47 10.61 -34.54
N ASN A 266 12.74 10.20 -34.56
CA ASN A 266 13.50 9.91 -33.35
C ASN A 266 14.53 11.00 -33.02
N PRO A 267 14.24 11.94 -32.10
CA PRO A 267 15.26 12.77 -31.47
C PRO A 267 16.09 11.99 -30.43
N GLY A 268 17.38 11.82 -30.72
CA GLY A 268 18.36 11.10 -29.91
C GLY A 268 19.19 10.15 -30.77
N SER A 269 19.86 9.16 -30.17
CA SER A 269 20.76 8.27 -30.93
C SER A 269 20.51 6.79 -30.67
N GLY A 270 20.70 5.96 -31.70
CA GLY A 270 20.62 4.51 -31.60
C GLY A 270 19.22 3.96 -31.31
N ASN A 271 18.16 4.66 -31.74
CA ASN A 271 16.80 4.17 -31.57
C ASN A 271 16.40 3.22 -32.71
N PHE A 272 15.66 2.16 -32.39
CA PHE A 272 15.03 1.26 -33.35
C PHE A 272 13.51 1.28 -33.15
N GLY A 273 12.78 1.81 -34.13
CA GLY A 273 11.35 2.10 -34.05
C GLY A 273 11.08 3.60 -34.20
N SER A 274 9.86 4.06 -33.96
CA SER A 274 9.45 5.43 -34.34
C SER A 274 8.97 6.28 -33.16
N GLY A 275 9.19 7.58 -33.24
CA GLY A 275 8.69 8.56 -32.28
C GLY A 275 9.37 8.53 -30.92
N ASN A 276 10.61 8.02 -30.82
CA ASN A 276 11.34 7.95 -29.56
C ASN A 276 12.11 9.26 -29.29
N PHE A 277 11.97 9.79 -28.07
CA PHE A 277 12.76 10.91 -27.57
C PHE A 277 13.77 10.42 -26.53
N GLY A 278 15.06 10.43 -26.86
CA GLY A 278 16.14 9.87 -26.05
C GLY A 278 16.94 8.84 -26.85
N SER A 279 17.78 8.05 -26.18
CA SER A 279 18.77 7.21 -26.88
C SER A 279 18.64 5.73 -26.54
N GLY A 280 18.96 4.87 -27.50
CA GLY A 280 19.04 3.42 -27.30
C GLY A 280 17.70 2.75 -27.04
N ASN A 281 16.59 3.29 -27.52
CA ASN A 281 15.28 2.68 -27.36
C ASN A 281 15.01 1.65 -28.47
N ILE A 282 14.37 0.53 -28.13
CA ILE A 282 13.84 -0.46 -29.06
C ILE A 282 12.33 -0.50 -28.89
N GLY A 283 11.59 -0.16 -29.93
CA GLY A 283 10.14 0.06 -29.90
C GLY A 283 9.81 1.52 -30.21
N SER A 284 8.62 1.97 -29.81
CA SER A 284 8.06 3.23 -30.32
C SER A 284 7.46 4.11 -29.24
N LEU A 285 7.45 5.43 -29.47
CA LEU A 285 6.82 6.44 -28.61
C LEU A 285 7.39 6.47 -27.17
N ASN A 286 8.66 6.10 -26.99
CA ASN A 286 9.31 6.18 -25.68
C ASN A 286 9.91 7.57 -25.44
N VAL A 287 9.86 8.06 -24.20
CA VAL A 287 10.55 9.28 -23.76
C VAL A 287 11.51 8.92 -22.63
N GLY A 288 12.80 8.99 -22.91
CA GLY A 288 13.87 8.48 -22.07
C GLY A 288 14.81 7.59 -22.89
N SER A 289 15.74 6.93 -22.21
CA SER A 289 16.79 6.14 -22.84
C SER A 289 16.76 4.69 -22.39
N GLY A 290 17.17 3.78 -23.28
CA GLY A 290 17.33 2.36 -22.99
C GLY A 290 16.03 1.62 -22.72
N ASN A 291 14.91 2.07 -23.29
CA ASN A 291 13.63 1.38 -23.15
C ASN A 291 13.46 0.30 -24.22
N PHE A 292 12.90 -0.84 -23.84
CA PHE A 292 12.40 -1.89 -24.72
C PHE A 292 10.88 -1.97 -24.59
N GLY A 293 10.15 -1.68 -25.67
CA GLY A 293 8.69 -1.63 -25.69
C GLY A 293 8.15 -0.28 -26.14
N THR A 294 6.93 0.06 -25.75
CA THR A 294 6.17 1.19 -26.28
C THR A 294 5.59 2.10 -25.20
N LEU A 295 5.51 3.39 -25.49
CA LEU A 295 4.90 4.41 -24.61
C LEU A 295 5.50 4.45 -23.19
N ASN A 296 6.80 4.20 -23.05
CA ASN A 296 7.47 4.33 -21.76
C ASN A 296 7.95 5.77 -21.50
N LEU A 297 7.82 6.21 -20.27
CA LEU A 297 8.33 7.49 -19.77
C LEU A 297 9.42 7.24 -18.72
N ALA A 298 10.57 7.88 -18.89
CA ALA A 298 11.85 7.65 -18.19
C ALA A 298 12.68 6.49 -18.77
N ASN A 299 13.73 6.08 -18.05
CA ASN A 299 14.81 5.24 -18.58
C ASN A 299 14.69 3.77 -18.17
N GLY A 300 15.21 2.88 -19.01
CA GLY A 300 15.50 1.50 -18.65
C GLY A 300 14.28 0.61 -18.40
N ASN A 301 13.15 0.90 -19.04
CA ASN A 301 11.96 0.06 -18.95
C ASN A 301 12.02 -1.11 -19.96
N ASN A 302 11.51 -2.27 -19.57
CA ASN A 302 11.33 -3.44 -20.43
C ASN A 302 9.87 -3.91 -20.35
N GLY A 303 9.05 -3.43 -21.28
CA GLY A 303 7.59 -3.58 -21.30
C GLY A 303 6.91 -2.35 -21.87
N ASP A 304 5.58 -2.31 -21.80
CA ASP A 304 4.75 -1.25 -22.39
C ASP A 304 4.08 -0.36 -21.33
N VAL A 305 3.88 0.92 -21.67
CA VAL A 305 3.06 1.88 -20.90
C VAL A 305 3.55 2.06 -19.44
N ASN A 306 4.87 2.15 -19.24
CA ASN A 306 5.43 2.43 -17.92
C ASN A 306 5.68 3.94 -17.72
N PHE A 307 5.26 4.48 -16.58
CA PHE A 307 5.56 5.85 -16.17
C PHE A 307 6.53 5.83 -14.98
N GLY A 308 7.81 6.08 -15.25
CA GLY A 308 8.91 5.93 -14.29
C GLY A 308 9.93 4.90 -14.78
N GLY A 309 11.11 4.84 -14.16
CA GLY A 309 12.27 4.12 -14.71
C GLY A 309 12.53 2.74 -14.10
N GLY A 310 13.19 1.89 -14.87
CA GLY A 310 13.67 0.58 -14.40
C GLY A 310 12.59 -0.47 -14.19
N ASN A 311 11.42 -0.33 -14.83
CA ASN A 311 10.34 -1.30 -14.70
C ASN A 311 10.52 -2.48 -15.68
N THR A 312 10.16 -3.68 -15.25
CA THR A 312 10.03 -4.87 -16.10
C THR A 312 8.57 -5.34 -16.05
N GLY A 313 7.92 -5.42 -17.21
CA GLY A 313 6.48 -5.62 -17.35
C GLY A 313 5.73 -4.32 -17.70
N ASP A 314 4.40 -4.40 -17.70
CA ASP A 314 3.54 -3.39 -18.33
C ASP A 314 2.69 -2.58 -17.34
N PHE A 315 2.30 -1.37 -17.73
CA PHE A 315 1.36 -0.51 -16.98
C PHE A 315 1.81 -0.17 -15.55
N ASN A 316 3.11 -0.03 -15.30
CA ASN A 316 3.60 0.37 -13.98
C ASN A 316 3.71 1.90 -13.87
N PHE A 317 3.30 2.45 -12.72
CA PHE A 317 3.49 3.84 -12.36
C PHE A 317 4.46 3.92 -11.17
N GLY A 318 5.61 4.57 -11.36
CA GLY A 318 6.75 4.57 -10.43
C GLY A 318 7.93 3.77 -10.99
N GLY A 319 8.87 3.36 -10.15
CA GLY A 319 10.17 2.84 -10.62
C GLY A 319 10.63 1.53 -9.99
N GLY A 320 11.38 0.73 -10.75
CA GLY A 320 11.94 -0.53 -10.27
C GLY A 320 10.91 -1.63 -10.02
N ASN A 321 9.72 -1.54 -10.62
CA ASN A 321 8.70 -2.58 -10.46
C ASN A 321 8.97 -3.77 -11.40
N ASN A 322 8.67 -4.98 -10.94
CA ASN A 322 8.75 -6.22 -11.73
C ASN A 322 7.38 -6.91 -11.73
N GLY A 323 6.66 -6.82 -12.84
CA GLY A 323 5.29 -7.29 -13.00
C GLY A 323 4.40 -6.22 -13.63
N THR A 324 3.09 -6.28 -13.39
CA THR A 324 2.12 -5.41 -14.08
C THR A 324 1.25 -4.60 -13.13
N LEU A 325 0.78 -3.43 -13.58
CA LEU A 325 -0.19 -2.59 -12.85
C LEU A 325 0.28 -2.19 -11.43
N ASN A 326 1.59 -2.07 -11.19
CA ASN A 326 2.09 -1.62 -9.89
C ASN A 326 2.13 -0.08 -9.82
N PHE A 327 1.69 0.47 -8.71
CA PHE A 327 1.79 1.88 -8.38
C PHE A 327 2.77 2.07 -7.22
N GLY A 328 3.92 2.69 -7.46
CA GLY A 328 4.97 2.96 -6.49
C GLY A 328 6.32 2.38 -6.90
N PHE A 329 7.16 1.97 -5.94
CA PHE A 329 8.55 1.63 -6.23
C PHE A 329 8.95 0.24 -5.71
N GLY A 330 9.72 -0.49 -6.52
CA GLY A 330 10.33 -1.75 -6.10
C GLY A 330 9.34 -2.89 -5.85
N ASN A 331 8.12 -2.83 -6.40
CA ASN A 331 7.14 -3.89 -6.20
C ASN A 331 7.41 -5.07 -7.15
N THR A 332 7.25 -6.31 -6.65
CA THR A 332 7.33 -7.54 -7.44
C THR A 332 5.98 -8.27 -7.40
N GLY A 333 5.41 -8.57 -8.57
CA GLY A 333 4.07 -9.12 -8.74
C GLY A 333 3.12 -8.12 -9.39
N SER A 334 1.80 -8.30 -9.23
CA SER A 334 0.80 -7.51 -9.96
C SER A 334 -0.16 -6.74 -9.07
N GLY A 335 -0.50 -5.51 -9.48
CA GLY A 335 -1.54 -4.71 -8.84
C GLY A 335 -1.20 -4.18 -7.44
N ASN A 336 0.09 -4.04 -7.11
CA ASN A 336 0.52 -3.53 -5.81
C ASN A 336 0.52 -2.00 -5.77
N PHE A 337 0.13 -1.42 -4.64
CA PHE A 337 0.22 0.01 -4.33
C PHE A 337 1.19 0.24 -3.16
N GLY A 338 2.31 0.91 -3.41
CA GLY A 338 3.27 1.32 -2.39
C GLY A 338 4.72 0.91 -2.71
N PHE A 339 5.48 0.48 -1.70
CA PHE A 339 6.93 0.34 -1.80
C PHE A 339 7.40 -1.06 -1.42
N GLY A 340 8.16 -1.72 -2.28
CA GLY A 340 8.86 -2.96 -1.95
C GLY A 340 7.95 -4.14 -1.63
N ASN A 341 6.70 -4.17 -2.14
CA ASN A 341 5.80 -5.29 -1.89
C ASN A 341 6.11 -6.47 -2.81
N THR A 342 6.05 -7.69 -2.29
CA THR A 342 6.23 -8.95 -3.02
C THR A 342 4.93 -9.77 -2.95
N GLY A 343 4.33 -10.05 -4.10
CA GLY A 343 3.02 -10.71 -4.23
C GLY A 343 2.04 -9.85 -5.02
N ASN A 344 0.75 -10.11 -4.88
CA ASN A 344 -0.31 -9.46 -5.67
C ASN A 344 -1.28 -8.67 -4.81
N ASN A 345 -1.79 -7.56 -5.36
CA ASN A 345 -2.86 -6.75 -4.77
C ASN A 345 -2.55 -6.22 -3.36
N ASN A 346 -1.28 -5.96 -3.04
CA ASN A 346 -0.88 -5.42 -1.74
C ASN A 346 -0.96 -3.89 -1.70
N ILE A 347 -1.32 -3.32 -0.56
CA ILE A 347 -1.34 -1.87 -0.33
C ILE A 347 -0.48 -1.54 0.90
N GLY A 348 0.76 -1.07 0.69
CA GLY A 348 1.67 -0.86 1.82
C GLY A 348 3.15 -0.79 1.50
N ILE A 349 3.96 -1.08 2.51
CA ILE A 349 5.43 -1.02 2.46
C ILE A 349 6.02 -2.37 2.87
N GLY A 350 6.80 -3.01 1.99
CA GLY A 350 7.60 -4.19 2.32
C GLY A 350 6.81 -5.47 2.56
N LEU A 351 5.54 -5.55 2.12
CA LEU A 351 4.66 -6.71 2.34
C LEU A 351 5.13 -7.93 1.54
N THR A 352 4.91 -9.14 2.05
CA THR A 352 5.22 -10.41 1.35
C THR A 352 4.01 -11.34 1.43
N GLY A 353 3.39 -11.67 0.30
CA GLY A 353 2.11 -12.42 0.20
C GLY A 353 1.07 -11.66 -0.64
N ASP A 354 -0.17 -12.14 -0.68
CA ASP A 354 -1.24 -11.58 -1.52
C ASP A 354 -2.36 -10.90 -0.71
N GLY A 355 -2.89 -9.80 -1.24
CA GLY A 355 -4.05 -9.08 -0.70
C GLY A 355 -3.83 -8.42 0.66
N GLN A 356 -2.58 -8.10 1.00
CA GLN A 356 -2.24 -7.52 2.30
C GLN A 356 -2.33 -6.00 2.28
N ILE A 357 -2.64 -5.42 3.44
CA ILE A 357 -2.61 -3.97 3.65
C ILE A 357 -1.74 -3.70 4.89
N GLY A 358 -0.70 -2.85 4.82
CA GLY A 358 0.14 -2.51 5.99
C GLY A 358 1.64 -2.32 5.74
N ILE A 359 2.48 -2.75 6.70
CA ILE A 359 3.95 -2.66 6.65
C ILE A 359 4.54 -4.06 6.93
N GLY A 360 5.33 -4.62 6.02
CA GLY A 360 5.64 -6.06 5.95
C GLY A 360 6.71 -6.63 6.86
N GLY A 361 7.25 -5.84 7.79
CA GLY A 361 7.87 -6.41 9.01
C GLY A 361 6.83 -6.72 10.10
N LEU A 362 5.61 -6.21 9.95
CA LEU A 362 4.59 -6.14 10.98
C LEU A 362 3.25 -6.69 10.48
N ASN A 363 3.19 -7.29 9.30
CA ASN A 363 1.97 -7.94 8.81
C ASN A 363 2.37 -9.14 7.93
N SER A 364 2.38 -10.35 8.51
CA SER A 364 2.92 -11.57 7.87
C SER A 364 1.85 -12.64 7.64
N GLY A 365 1.83 -13.23 6.46
CA GLY A 365 0.87 -14.25 6.01
C GLY A 365 0.01 -13.76 4.84
N THR A 366 -1.16 -14.35 4.61
CA THR A 366 -2.01 -14.01 3.45
C THR A 366 -3.37 -13.46 3.85
N GLY A 367 -3.90 -12.50 3.09
CA GLY A 367 -5.25 -11.95 3.32
C GLY A 367 -5.45 -11.15 4.61
N ASN A 368 -4.38 -10.67 5.25
CA ASN A 368 -4.48 -9.85 6.45
C ASN A 368 -4.81 -8.39 6.12
N ILE A 369 -5.75 -7.79 6.86
CA ILE A 369 -6.16 -6.39 6.75
C ILE A 369 -5.83 -5.67 8.06
N GLY A 370 -4.93 -4.69 8.02
CA GLY A 370 -4.57 -3.85 9.17
C GLY A 370 -3.07 -3.85 9.49
N PHE A 371 -2.67 -3.93 10.75
CA PHE A 371 -1.25 -3.82 11.13
C PHE A 371 -0.91 -4.64 12.38
N GLY A 372 0.26 -5.27 12.41
CA GLY A 372 0.71 -6.12 13.51
C GLY A 372 0.28 -7.58 13.37
N ASN A 373 -0.41 -7.99 12.30
CA ASN A 373 -1.01 -9.32 12.21
C ASN A 373 -0.01 -10.38 11.76
N SER A 374 -0.11 -11.60 12.31
CA SER A 374 0.69 -12.76 11.93
C SER A 374 -0.21 -13.98 11.72
N GLY A 375 -0.05 -14.68 10.60
CA GLY A 375 -0.95 -15.75 10.16
C GLY A 375 -1.84 -15.26 9.02
N ASN A 376 -2.98 -15.91 8.77
CA ASN A 376 -3.81 -15.64 7.59
C ASN A 376 -5.17 -15.04 7.94
N ASN A 377 -5.73 -14.27 7.02
CA ASN A 377 -7.11 -13.78 7.07
C ASN A 377 -7.49 -13.00 8.34
N ASN A 378 -6.52 -12.37 9.01
CA ASN A 378 -6.78 -11.56 10.19
C ASN A 378 -7.20 -10.14 9.81
N ILE A 379 -8.20 -9.58 10.50
CA ILE A 379 -8.69 -8.21 10.31
C ILE A 379 -8.51 -7.43 11.61
N GLY A 380 -7.81 -6.30 11.55
CA GLY A 380 -7.56 -5.41 12.68
C GLY A 380 -6.08 -5.34 13.05
N PHE A 381 -5.74 -5.37 14.34
CA PHE A 381 -4.39 -5.07 14.79
C PHE A 381 -3.79 -6.10 15.74
N PHE A 382 -2.51 -6.42 15.54
CA PHE A 382 -1.72 -7.28 16.43
C PHE A 382 -2.33 -8.66 16.70
N ASN A 383 -3.10 -9.21 15.76
CA ASN A 383 -3.65 -10.56 15.88
C ASN A 383 -2.63 -11.63 15.44
N SER A 384 -2.65 -12.79 16.07
CA SER A 384 -1.76 -13.92 15.76
C SER A 384 -2.55 -15.22 15.59
N GLY A 385 -2.28 -15.99 14.53
CA GLY A 385 -3.07 -17.16 14.14
C GLY A 385 -3.95 -16.85 12.92
N ASP A 386 -5.04 -17.58 12.71
CA ASP A 386 -5.84 -17.46 11.49
C ASP A 386 -7.26 -16.93 11.73
N GLY A 387 -7.75 -16.05 10.86
CA GLY A 387 -9.16 -15.64 10.80
C GLY A 387 -9.66 -14.80 11.98
N ASN A 388 -8.78 -14.15 12.74
CA ASN A 388 -9.20 -13.31 13.87
C ASN A 388 -9.69 -11.92 13.42
N ILE A 389 -10.71 -11.39 14.09
CA ILE A 389 -11.26 -10.05 13.84
C ILE A 389 -11.17 -9.21 15.12
N GLY A 390 -10.41 -8.12 15.09
CA GLY A 390 -10.28 -7.16 16.19
C GLY A 390 -8.83 -6.91 16.58
N PHE A 391 -8.53 -6.96 17.88
CA PHE A 391 -7.24 -6.52 18.42
C PHE A 391 -6.62 -7.55 19.35
N PHE A 392 -5.32 -7.80 19.21
CA PHE A 392 -4.52 -8.63 20.14
C PHE A 392 -5.06 -10.06 20.35
N ASN A 393 -5.86 -10.60 19.42
CA ASN A 393 -6.34 -11.97 19.54
C ASN A 393 -5.24 -12.97 19.14
N SER A 394 -5.22 -14.13 19.77
CA SER A 394 -4.28 -15.22 19.50
C SER A 394 -4.99 -16.56 19.32
N GLY A 395 -4.60 -17.34 18.32
CA GLY A 395 -5.28 -18.58 17.91
C GLY A 395 -6.21 -18.34 16.74
N ASP A 396 -7.32 -19.08 16.63
CA ASP A 396 -8.10 -19.11 15.38
C ASP A 396 -9.55 -18.63 15.54
N GLY A 397 -10.00 -17.77 14.62
CA GLY A 397 -11.41 -17.38 14.48
C GLY A 397 -11.98 -16.55 15.64
N ASN A 398 -11.14 -15.90 16.45
CA ASN A 398 -11.62 -15.07 17.56
C ASN A 398 -12.13 -13.71 17.07
N THR A 399 -13.17 -13.17 17.71
CA THR A 399 -13.72 -11.84 17.42
C THR A 399 -13.72 -10.97 18.68
N GLY A 400 -13.06 -9.81 18.65
CA GLY A 400 -13.04 -8.84 19.75
C GLY A 400 -11.63 -8.45 20.18
N PHE A 401 -11.37 -8.43 21.50
CA PHE A 401 -10.12 -7.91 22.06
C PHE A 401 -9.44 -8.94 22.98
N GLY A 402 -8.18 -9.26 22.68
CA GLY A 402 -7.31 -10.00 23.60
C GLY A 402 -7.77 -11.43 23.91
N ASN A 403 -8.54 -12.06 23.02
CA ASN A 403 -8.95 -13.45 23.22
C ASN A 403 -7.84 -14.42 22.80
N ALA A 404 -7.67 -15.51 23.54
CA ALA A 404 -6.68 -16.55 23.29
C ALA A 404 -7.34 -17.93 23.11
N GLY A 405 -6.96 -18.67 22.09
CA GLY A 405 -7.54 -19.97 21.74
C GLY A 405 -8.46 -19.85 20.52
N ASN A 406 -9.61 -20.53 20.48
CA ASN A 406 -10.40 -20.64 19.24
C ASN A 406 -11.86 -20.19 19.37
N ILE A 407 -12.34 -19.43 18.38
CA ILE A 407 -13.75 -19.07 18.19
C ILE A 407 -14.34 -18.38 19.44
N ASN A 408 -13.53 -17.60 20.16
CA ASN A 408 -14.03 -16.80 21.27
C ASN A 408 -14.56 -15.45 20.77
N THR A 409 -15.62 -14.94 21.39
CA THR A 409 -16.21 -13.64 21.06
C THR A 409 -16.25 -12.73 22.29
N GLY A 410 -15.73 -11.51 22.19
CA GLY A 410 -15.75 -10.52 23.26
C GLY A 410 -14.35 -10.12 23.74
N PHE A 411 -14.13 -10.10 25.05
CA PHE A 411 -12.93 -9.52 25.66
C PHE A 411 -12.21 -10.51 26.57
N TRP A 412 -10.90 -10.70 26.37
CA TRP A 412 -10.01 -11.42 27.29
C TRP A 412 -10.43 -12.86 27.61
N ASN A 413 -11.15 -13.53 26.70
CA ASN A 413 -11.49 -14.93 26.90
C ASN A 413 -10.32 -15.84 26.55
N ALA A 414 -10.17 -16.95 27.28
CA ALA A 414 -9.13 -17.95 27.06
C ALA A 414 -9.74 -19.35 26.86
N GLY A 415 -9.28 -20.10 25.86
CA GLY A 415 -9.80 -21.43 25.54
C GLY A 415 -10.67 -21.41 24.28
N ASN A 416 -11.81 -22.10 24.28
CA ASN A 416 -12.60 -22.29 23.05
C ASN A 416 -14.06 -21.86 23.23
N LEU A 417 -14.68 -21.30 22.18
CA LEU A 417 -16.13 -21.07 22.10
C LEU A 417 -16.72 -20.20 23.24
N ASN A 418 -15.90 -19.40 23.94
CA ASN A 418 -16.39 -18.54 25.00
C ASN A 418 -16.95 -17.24 24.41
N THR A 419 -18.08 -16.78 24.93
CA THR A 419 -18.70 -15.50 24.56
C THR A 419 -18.86 -14.62 25.79
N GLY A 420 -18.33 -13.39 25.73
CA GLY A 420 -18.46 -12.41 26.79
C GLY A 420 -17.11 -11.89 27.27
N PHE A 421 -16.87 -11.87 28.58
CA PHE A 421 -15.73 -11.17 29.18
C PHE A 421 -14.94 -12.04 30.15
N GLY A 422 -13.65 -12.23 29.89
CA GLY A 422 -12.70 -12.79 30.86
C GLY A 422 -12.96 -14.24 31.24
N SER A 423 -13.70 -15.00 30.43
CA SER A 423 -14.00 -16.40 30.72
C SER A 423 -12.89 -17.33 30.24
N ALA A 424 -12.63 -18.40 30.99
CA ALA A 424 -11.57 -19.38 30.71
C ALA A 424 -12.13 -20.80 30.60
N GLY A 425 -11.75 -21.53 29.55
CA GLY A 425 -12.18 -22.92 29.30
C GLY A 425 -12.99 -23.05 28.02
N ASN A 426 -14.08 -23.84 28.01
CA ASN A 426 -14.80 -24.16 26.78
C ASN A 426 -16.30 -23.82 26.84
N GLY A 427 -16.80 -23.01 25.89
CA GLY A 427 -18.23 -22.85 25.66
C GLY A 427 -18.95 -22.06 26.76
N ASN A 428 -18.25 -21.19 27.49
CA ASN A 428 -18.88 -20.35 28.51
C ASN A 428 -19.53 -19.11 27.88
N VAL A 429 -20.68 -18.69 28.39
CA VAL A 429 -21.40 -17.48 27.93
C VAL A 429 -21.64 -16.56 29.12
N GLY A 430 -20.87 -15.48 29.24
CA GLY A 430 -20.96 -14.67 30.45
C GLY A 430 -19.72 -13.85 30.79
N ILE A 431 -19.50 -13.68 32.09
CA ILE A 431 -18.45 -12.83 32.65
C ILE A 431 -17.64 -13.62 33.69
N PHE A 432 -16.34 -13.78 33.47
CA PHE A 432 -15.40 -14.43 34.39
C PHE A 432 -15.81 -15.86 34.78
N ASP A 433 -16.38 -16.62 33.86
CA ASP A 433 -16.69 -18.03 34.07
C ASP A 433 -15.45 -18.90 33.79
N GLY A 434 -15.19 -19.88 34.65
CA GLY A 434 -14.10 -20.85 34.53
C GLY A 434 -14.61 -22.28 34.29
N GLY A 435 -13.97 -23.03 33.42
CA GLY A 435 -14.35 -24.41 33.10
C GLY A 435 -15.19 -24.50 31.83
N ASN A 436 -16.24 -25.33 31.81
CA ASN A 436 -16.92 -25.70 30.57
C ASN A 436 -18.43 -25.47 30.62
N SER A 437 -18.99 -24.89 29.56
CA SER A 437 -20.43 -24.75 29.31
C SER A 437 -21.20 -24.00 30.40
N ASN A 438 -20.56 -23.08 31.11
CA ASN A 438 -21.24 -22.25 32.11
C ASN A 438 -21.91 -21.04 31.44
N SER A 439 -23.00 -20.56 32.05
CA SER A 439 -23.74 -19.38 31.58
C SER A 439 -24.02 -18.41 32.73
N GLY A 440 -23.68 -17.13 32.57
CA GLY A 440 -23.94 -16.10 33.57
C GLY A 440 -22.68 -15.36 34.02
N SER A 441 -22.28 -15.46 35.29
CA SER A 441 -21.06 -14.81 35.77
C SER A 441 -20.40 -15.51 36.94
N PHE A 442 -19.06 -15.49 36.97
CA PHE A 442 -18.24 -16.01 38.07
C PHE A 442 -18.50 -17.50 38.42
N ASN A 443 -19.03 -18.29 37.49
CA ASN A 443 -19.24 -19.71 37.70
C ASN A 443 -17.95 -20.48 37.42
N VAL A 444 -17.64 -21.50 38.22
CA VAL A 444 -16.44 -22.34 38.05
C VAL A 444 -16.82 -23.83 38.01
N GLY A 445 -16.51 -24.52 36.93
CA GLY A 445 -16.77 -25.96 36.77
C GLY A 445 -17.52 -26.27 35.48
N PHE A 446 -18.57 -27.09 35.56
CA PHE A 446 -19.26 -27.62 34.38
C PHE A 446 -20.75 -27.28 34.38
N GLN A 447 -21.28 -26.73 33.29
CA GLN A 447 -22.73 -26.55 33.08
C GLN A 447 -23.48 -25.77 34.18
N ASN A 448 -22.81 -24.85 34.87
CA ASN A 448 -23.49 -24.01 35.85
C ASN A 448 -24.18 -22.82 35.17
N THR A 449 -25.35 -22.44 35.65
CA THR A 449 -26.12 -21.28 35.17
C THR A 449 -26.42 -20.30 36.30
N GLY A 450 -26.12 -19.01 36.11
CA GLY A 450 -26.40 -17.95 37.08
C GLY A 450 -25.12 -17.28 37.59
N PHE A 451 -25.00 -17.04 38.89
CA PHE A 451 -23.90 -16.24 39.46
C PHE A 451 -23.12 -17.01 40.53
N GLY A 452 -21.80 -17.08 40.39
CA GLY A 452 -20.92 -17.52 41.47
C GLY A 452 -21.06 -18.98 41.88
N ASN A 453 -21.56 -19.86 41.01
CA ASN A 453 -21.69 -21.28 41.33
C ASN A 453 -20.39 -22.04 41.10
N SER A 454 -20.12 -23.09 41.89
CA SER A 454 -18.95 -23.96 41.74
C SER A 454 -19.32 -25.43 41.72
N GLY A 455 -18.66 -26.24 40.88
CA GLY A 455 -18.98 -27.67 40.69
C GLY A 455 -19.72 -27.93 39.37
N ALA A 456 -20.66 -28.88 39.33
CA ALA A 456 -21.32 -29.28 38.09
C ALA A 456 -22.86 -29.12 38.11
N GLY A 457 -23.44 -28.51 37.08
CA GLY A 457 -24.89 -28.51 36.83
C GLY A 457 -25.72 -27.69 37.82
N ASN A 458 -25.13 -26.70 38.51
CA ASN A 458 -25.87 -25.86 39.45
C ASN A 458 -26.59 -24.72 38.73
N THR A 459 -27.78 -24.35 39.20
CA THR A 459 -28.55 -23.19 38.71
C THR A 459 -28.89 -22.22 39.83
N GLY A 460 -28.63 -20.92 39.64
CA GLY A 460 -28.95 -19.87 40.61
C GLY A 460 -27.70 -19.14 41.09
N PHE A 461 -27.59 -18.89 42.39
CA PHE A 461 -26.57 -18.03 42.98
C PHE A 461 -25.77 -18.74 44.06
N PHE A 462 -24.44 -18.67 43.98
CA PHE A 462 -23.51 -19.11 45.03
C PHE A 462 -23.64 -20.58 45.47
N ASN A 463 -24.12 -21.47 44.60
CA ASN A 463 -24.20 -22.89 44.94
C ASN A 463 -22.82 -23.57 44.76
N ALA A 464 -22.50 -24.55 45.60
CA ALA A 464 -21.27 -25.32 45.55
C ALA A 464 -21.56 -26.84 45.59
N GLY A 465 -20.89 -27.62 44.74
CA GLY A 465 -21.14 -29.06 44.56
C GLY A 465 -21.92 -29.33 43.28
N ASP A 466 -22.78 -30.36 43.24
CA ASP A 466 -23.39 -30.79 41.99
C ASP A 466 -24.93 -30.72 41.97
N SER A 467 -25.50 -30.27 40.85
CA SER A 467 -26.94 -30.28 40.55
C SER A 467 -27.83 -29.52 41.55
N ASN A 468 -27.31 -28.46 42.18
CA ASN A 468 -28.10 -27.65 43.08
C ASN A 468 -28.88 -26.55 42.34
N THR A 469 -30.10 -26.24 42.79
CA THR A 469 -30.91 -25.13 42.29
C THR A 469 -31.29 -24.16 43.40
N GLY A 470 -31.00 -22.88 43.24
CA GLY A 470 -31.41 -21.82 44.17
C GLY A 470 -30.25 -20.97 44.68
N PHE A 471 -30.20 -20.69 45.99
CA PHE A 471 -29.28 -19.71 46.58
C PHE A 471 -28.40 -20.33 47.69
N ALA A 472 -27.08 -20.26 47.54
CA ALA A 472 -26.11 -20.61 48.57
C ALA A 472 -26.27 -22.03 49.14
N ASN A 473 -26.57 -23.02 48.29
CA ASN A 473 -26.57 -24.43 48.69
C ASN A 473 -25.17 -25.04 48.55
N ALA A 474 -24.80 -25.98 49.41
CA ALA A 474 -23.54 -26.71 49.40
C ALA A 474 -23.78 -28.22 49.49
N GLY A 475 -23.12 -29.02 48.64
CA GLY A 475 -23.34 -30.46 48.51
C GLY A 475 -24.06 -30.79 47.21
N ASN A 476 -24.84 -31.86 47.14
CA ASN A 476 -25.41 -32.33 45.87
C ASN A 476 -26.94 -32.38 45.84
N VAL A 477 -27.54 -32.08 44.70
CA VAL A 477 -28.98 -32.27 44.42
C VAL A 477 -29.89 -31.49 45.40
N ASN A 478 -29.48 -30.30 45.83
CA ASN A 478 -30.28 -29.46 46.71
C ASN A 478 -31.12 -28.45 45.94
N THR A 479 -32.37 -28.22 46.36
CA THR A 479 -33.26 -27.19 45.81
C THR A 479 -33.71 -26.22 46.91
N GLY A 480 -33.51 -24.91 46.72
CA GLY A 480 -33.94 -23.86 47.66
C GLY A 480 -32.77 -23.01 48.16
N PHE A 481 -32.67 -22.73 49.46
CA PHE A 481 -31.66 -21.79 49.97
C PHE A 481 -30.91 -22.22 51.23
N PHE A 482 -29.60 -21.97 51.28
CA PHE A 482 -28.74 -22.25 52.45
C PHE A 482 -28.80 -23.72 52.91
N ASN A 483 -29.01 -24.68 52.00
CA ASN A 483 -28.94 -26.10 52.34
C ASN A 483 -27.49 -26.59 52.27
N GLY A 484 -27.06 -27.36 53.25
CA GLY A 484 -25.84 -28.16 53.26
C GLY A 484 -26.16 -29.65 53.22
N GLY A 485 -25.27 -30.46 52.66
CA GLY A 485 -25.48 -31.91 52.50
C GLY A 485 -26.09 -32.27 51.15
N ASP A 486 -26.66 -33.48 51.03
CA ASP A 486 -27.15 -34.02 49.76
C ASP A 486 -28.68 -34.24 49.76
N ILE A 487 -29.33 -33.99 48.61
CA ILE A 487 -30.73 -34.30 48.31
C ILE A 487 -31.70 -33.55 49.25
N ASN A 488 -31.53 -32.23 49.40
CA ASN A 488 -32.44 -31.43 50.24
C ASN A 488 -33.37 -30.51 49.41
N THR A 489 -34.59 -30.27 49.88
CA THR A 489 -35.52 -29.28 49.32
C THR A 489 -36.01 -28.33 50.41
N GLY A 490 -35.99 -27.01 50.20
CA GLY A 490 -36.40 -26.00 51.19
C GLY A 490 -35.24 -25.10 51.62
N GLY A 491 -35.01 -24.89 52.92
CA GLY A 491 -33.88 -24.05 53.32
C GLY A 491 -33.30 -24.25 54.71
N PHE A 492 -32.06 -23.81 54.89
CA PHE A 492 -31.29 -23.97 56.14
C PHE A 492 -31.16 -25.42 56.64
N ASN A 493 -31.19 -26.41 55.73
CA ASN A 493 -30.96 -27.80 56.09
C ASN A 493 -29.45 -28.08 56.17
N GLY A 494 -29.00 -28.95 57.07
CA GLY A 494 -27.57 -29.32 57.21
C GLY A 494 -27.29 -30.82 57.14
N GLY A 495 -28.33 -31.66 57.05
CA GLY A 495 -28.21 -33.11 56.85
C GLY A 495 -28.49 -33.53 55.41
N ASN A 496 -28.61 -34.84 55.16
CA ASN A 496 -28.99 -35.37 53.84
C ASN A 496 -30.48 -35.75 53.80
N VAL A 497 -31.10 -35.71 52.61
CA VAL A 497 -32.48 -36.16 52.36
C VAL A 497 -33.51 -35.41 53.22
N ASN A 498 -33.43 -34.07 53.26
CA ASN A 498 -34.37 -33.23 54.00
C ASN A 498 -35.33 -32.47 53.08
N THR A 499 -36.59 -32.35 53.51
CA THR A 499 -37.54 -31.41 52.93
C THR A 499 -38.05 -30.45 54.01
N GLY A 500 -38.05 -29.14 53.75
CA GLY A 500 -38.55 -28.11 54.65
C GLY A 500 -37.48 -27.12 55.13
N PHE A 501 -37.69 -26.54 56.33
CA PHE A 501 -36.82 -25.50 56.89
C PHE A 501 -36.10 -25.95 58.16
N GLY A 502 -34.77 -25.79 58.21
CA GLY A 502 -33.98 -25.87 59.44
C GLY A 502 -33.64 -27.29 59.96
N SER A 503 -33.62 -28.32 59.10
CA SER A 503 -33.32 -29.70 59.52
C SER A 503 -31.82 -30.01 59.45
N ALA A 504 -31.20 -30.28 60.61
CA ALA A 504 -29.80 -30.69 60.72
C ALA A 504 -29.59 -32.23 60.74
N LEU A 505 -30.67 -33.01 60.74
CA LEU A 505 -30.63 -34.47 60.88
C LEU A 505 -30.98 -35.15 59.56
N THR A 506 -30.17 -36.12 59.13
CA THR A 506 -30.49 -36.96 57.96
C THR A 506 -31.75 -37.78 58.24
N GLN A 507 -32.77 -37.63 57.39
CA GLN A 507 -34.03 -38.35 57.59
C GLN A 507 -33.96 -39.77 57.01
N ALA A 508 -34.63 -40.72 57.68
CA ALA A 508 -34.72 -42.09 57.20
C ALA A 508 -35.88 -42.22 56.20
N GLY A 509 -35.57 -42.27 54.89
CA GLY A 509 -36.55 -42.49 53.82
C GLY A 509 -36.35 -41.56 52.63
N ALA A 510 -36.89 -41.92 51.45
CA ALA A 510 -36.60 -41.28 50.17
C ALA A 510 -37.21 -39.87 50.01
N ASN A 511 -38.24 -39.51 50.78
CA ASN A 511 -38.89 -38.19 50.76
C ASN A 511 -39.57 -37.92 52.11
N SER A 512 -39.62 -36.65 52.56
CA SER A 512 -40.38 -36.25 53.75
C SER A 512 -41.16 -34.94 53.56
N GLY A 513 -42.21 -34.67 54.35
CA GLY A 513 -42.96 -33.39 54.33
C GLY A 513 -44.49 -33.51 54.29
N PHE A 514 -45.16 -32.47 53.76
CA PHE A 514 -46.63 -32.36 53.67
C PHE A 514 -47.12 -32.50 52.21
N GLY A 515 -48.06 -33.41 51.93
CA GLY A 515 -48.83 -33.42 50.68
C GLY A 515 -48.17 -34.04 49.43
N ASN A 516 -47.17 -34.93 49.57
CA ASN A 516 -46.44 -35.52 48.44
C ASN A 516 -47.21 -36.66 47.73
N LEU A 517 -46.95 -36.91 46.44
CA LEU A 517 -47.53 -38.00 45.61
C LEU A 517 -46.43 -38.99 45.16
N GLY A 518 -46.52 -40.29 45.47
CA GLY A 518 -45.53 -41.33 45.12
C GLY A 518 -45.24 -42.34 46.25
N THR A 519 -44.26 -43.24 46.10
CA THR A 519 -43.86 -44.25 47.10
C THR A 519 -42.75 -43.75 48.05
N GLY A 520 -42.57 -44.37 49.23
CA GLY A 520 -41.39 -44.13 50.10
C GLY A 520 -41.36 -42.84 50.94
N ASN A 521 -42.50 -42.18 51.19
CA ASN A 521 -42.58 -40.85 51.82
C ASN A 521 -42.84 -40.87 53.33
N SER A 522 -42.32 -39.89 54.09
CA SER A 522 -42.64 -39.68 55.51
C SER A 522 -43.30 -38.31 55.77
N GLY A 523 -44.24 -38.18 56.71
CA GLY A 523 -44.86 -36.89 57.09
C GLY A 523 -46.39 -36.85 57.03
N TRP A 524 -47.00 -35.72 56.65
CA TRP A 524 -48.46 -35.47 56.78
C TRP A 524 -49.16 -35.41 55.42
N GLY A 525 -50.24 -36.15 55.19
CA GLY A 525 -51.10 -35.95 54.01
C GLY A 525 -50.55 -36.44 52.66
N ASN A 526 -49.62 -37.41 52.63
CA ASN A 526 -49.01 -37.93 51.40
C ASN A 526 -49.90 -39.01 50.72
N SER A 527 -49.78 -39.22 49.39
CA SER A 527 -50.61 -40.13 48.59
C SER A 527 -49.80 -41.10 47.70
N ASP A 528 -49.94 -42.43 47.85
CA ASP A 528 -49.22 -43.47 47.09
C ASP A 528 -50.15 -44.53 46.46
N PRO A 529 -50.56 -44.37 45.19
CA PRO A 529 -51.42 -45.35 44.51
C PRO A 529 -50.72 -46.63 44.06
N SER A 530 -49.38 -46.65 43.98
CA SER A 530 -48.60 -47.71 43.30
C SER A 530 -47.75 -48.61 44.21
N GLY A 531 -47.59 -48.23 45.48
CA GLY A 531 -47.13 -49.11 46.56
C GLY A 531 -45.62 -49.24 46.70
N THR A 532 -45.08 -48.62 47.76
CA THR A 532 -44.07 -49.18 48.68
C THR A 532 -43.69 -48.11 49.73
N GLY A 533 -44.37 -48.13 50.89
CA GLY A 533 -43.79 -47.65 52.15
C GLY A 533 -43.85 -46.15 52.47
N ASN A 534 -45.05 -45.59 52.68
CA ASN A 534 -45.17 -44.28 53.33
C ASN A 534 -45.30 -44.39 54.87
N SER A 535 -44.84 -43.39 55.63
CA SER A 535 -44.97 -43.30 57.09
C SER A 535 -45.44 -41.91 57.57
N GLY A 536 -46.14 -41.80 58.71
CA GLY A 536 -46.55 -40.50 59.31
C GLY A 536 -48.06 -40.37 59.58
N PHE A 537 -48.68 -39.22 59.27
CA PHE A 537 -50.06 -38.88 59.65
C PHE A 537 -50.93 -38.56 58.43
N PHE A 538 -52.20 -39.02 58.38
CA PHE A 538 -53.15 -38.70 57.30
C PHE A 538 -52.71 -39.05 55.86
N ASN A 539 -51.85 -40.06 55.67
CA ASN A 539 -51.40 -40.52 54.36
C ASN A 539 -52.42 -41.47 53.69
N THR A 540 -52.49 -41.51 52.35
CA THR A 540 -53.35 -42.40 51.53
C THR A 540 -52.50 -43.29 50.63
N GLY A 541 -52.79 -44.59 50.44
CA GLY A 541 -51.95 -45.50 49.61
C GLY A 541 -51.52 -46.83 50.22
N ASN A 542 -50.88 -47.72 49.42
CA ASN A 542 -50.65 -49.13 49.78
C ASN A 542 -49.37 -49.32 50.61
N GLY A 543 -49.46 -50.04 51.74
CA GLY A 543 -48.31 -50.24 52.63
C GLY A 543 -47.94 -49.01 53.48
N ASN A 544 -48.93 -48.20 53.88
CA ASN A 544 -48.73 -47.01 54.73
C ASN A 544 -48.68 -47.35 56.23
N SER A 545 -47.88 -46.61 57.01
CA SER A 545 -47.69 -46.81 58.45
C SER A 545 -47.82 -45.50 59.27
N GLY A 546 -48.48 -45.52 60.44
CA GLY A 546 -48.65 -44.34 61.34
C GLY A 546 -50.10 -43.96 61.71
N PHE A 547 -50.37 -42.70 62.06
CA PHE A 547 -51.64 -42.23 62.68
C PHE A 547 -52.67 -41.72 61.64
N SER A 548 -53.91 -42.24 61.67
CA SER A 548 -54.98 -41.88 60.72
C SER A 548 -54.59 -42.03 59.25
N ASN A 549 -53.81 -43.07 58.92
CA ASN A 549 -53.45 -43.38 57.53
C ASN A 549 -54.48 -44.32 56.91
N ALA A 550 -54.83 -44.06 55.64
CA ALA A 550 -55.76 -44.87 54.87
C ALA A 550 -54.99 -45.74 53.86
N GLY A 551 -55.23 -47.05 53.86
CA GLY A 551 -54.84 -47.92 52.74
C GLY A 551 -55.64 -47.57 51.47
N PRO A 552 -55.23 -47.98 50.26
CA PRO A 552 -56.02 -47.77 49.05
C PRO A 552 -57.00 -48.94 48.82
N ALA A 553 -57.24 -49.76 49.85
CA ALA A 553 -57.96 -51.04 49.94
C ALA A 553 -57.06 -52.31 50.09
N MET A 554 -57.26 -52.99 51.23
CA MET A 554 -57.12 -54.42 51.63
C MET A 554 -56.21 -55.43 50.84
N LEU A 555 -55.01 -55.82 51.39
CA LEU A 555 -54.33 -57.17 51.48
C LEU A 555 -52.77 -57.11 51.43
N PRO A 556 -51.92 -57.97 52.11
CA PRO A 556 -51.70 -58.54 53.50
C PRO A 556 -50.38 -58.09 54.28
N GLY A 557 -50.46 -57.69 55.59
CA GLY A 557 -49.80 -56.50 56.26
C GLY A 557 -50.65 -55.20 56.58
N PHE A 558 -51.91 -55.30 57.11
CA PHE A 558 -52.99 -54.31 56.79
C PHE A 558 -53.86 -53.94 57.98
N ASN A 559 -53.90 -52.65 58.31
CA ASN A 559 -55.04 -52.08 59.03
C ASN A 559 -55.75 -51.10 58.11
N SER A 560 -57.07 -51.27 57.98
CA SER A 560 -57.93 -50.46 57.14
C SER A 560 -58.99 -49.82 58.01
N GLY A 561 -58.97 -48.49 58.15
CA GLY A 561 -60.06 -47.71 58.75
C GLY A 561 -59.70 -46.99 60.05
N PHE A 562 -60.69 -46.30 60.62
CA PHE A 562 -60.53 -45.30 61.66
C PHE A 562 -60.21 -45.91 63.02
N ALA A 563 -59.15 -45.47 63.70
CA ALA A 563 -58.82 -45.91 65.07
C ALA A 563 -58.75 -47.43 65.28
N ASN A 564 -58.47 -48.22 64.22
CA ASN A 564 -58.23 -49.65 64.38
C ASN A 564 -56.83 -49.91 64.91
N ILE A 565 -56.74 -50.80 65.89
CA ILE A 565 -55.56 -51.13 66.68
C ILE A 565 -55.32 -52.64 66.54
N GLY A 566 -54.23 -53.04 65.87
CA GLY A 566 -53.82 -54.45 65.74
C GLY A 566 -53.34 -54.81 64.32
N SER A 567 -53.65 -55.99 63.77
CA SER A 567 -53.18 -56.41 62.43
C SER A 567 -54.27 -57.10 61.65
N PHE A 568 -54.31 -56.94 60.32
CA PHE A 568 -55.39 -57.46 59.47
C PHE A 568 -56.77 -56.96 59.91
N ASN A 569 -56.81 -55.78 60.53
CA ASN A 569 -58.04 -55.21 61.00
C ASN A 569 -58.67 -54.33 59.93
N ALA A 570 -59.98 -54.44 59.76
CA ALA A 570 -60.77 -53.62 58.87
C ALA A 570 -61.96 -53.02 59.63
N GLY A 571 -62.07 -51.70 59.71
CA GLY A 571 -63.29 -51.01 60.14
C GLY A 571 -63.08 -49.79 61.04
N ILE A 572 -63.75 -49.65 62.18
CA ILE A 572 -63.67 -48.43 63.01
C ILE A 572 -63.44 -48.84 64.46
N ALA A 573 -62.42 -48.31 65.14
CA ALA A 573 -62.14 -48.54 66.56
C ALA A 573 -61.99 -50.03 66.95
N ASN A 574 -61.66 -50.92 66.01
CA ASN A 574 -61.41 -52.32 66.33
C ASN A 574 -60.07 -52.47 67.07
N SER A 575 -59.94 -53.41 68.00
CA SER A 575 -58.78 -53.58 68.88
C SER A 575 -58.39 -55.05 69.09
N GLY A 576 -57.42 -55.54 68.31
CA GLY A 576 -56.91 -56.94 68.31
C GLY A 576 -56.61 -57.40 66.87
N ASN A 577 -56.59 -58.67 66.47
CA ASN A 577 -56.10 -59.07 65.12
C ASN A 577 -57.16 -59.75 64.25
N ASN A 578 -57.02 -59.69 62.91
CA ASN A 578 -57.98 -60.22 61.95
C ASN A 578 -59.42 -59.72 62.22
N LEU A 579 -59.55 -58.51 62.75
CA LEU A 579 -60.83 -57.96 63.18
C LEU A 579 -61.53 -57.22 62.05
N ALA A 580 -62.80 -57.51 61.78
CA ALA A 580 -63.54 -56.84 60.71
C ALA A 580 -64.86 -56.21 61.20
N GLY A 581 -64.89 -54.91 61.50
CA GLY A 581 -66.14 -54.17 61.71
C GLY A 581 -66.04 -52.94 62.61
N ILE A 582 -66.88 -52.73 63.62
CA ILE A 582 -66.85 -51.47 64.40
C ILE A 582 -66.69 -51.76 65.89
N SER A 583 -65.67 -51.23 66.56
CA SER A 583 -65.40 -51.42 67.98
C SER A 583 -65.32 -52.89 68.41
N ASN A 584 -64.92 -53.79 67.52
CA ASN A 584 -64.65 -55.16 67.92
C ASN A 584 -63.33 -55.22 68.68
N SER A 585 -63.22 -56.05 69.71
CA SER A 585 -61.98 -56.27 70.46
C SER A 585 -61.71 -57.77 70.62
N GLY A 586 -60.45 -58.21 70.57
CA GLY A 586 -60.09 -59.64 70.52
C GLY A 586 -59.49 -60.04 69.17
N ASP A 587 -59.49 -61.32 68.79
CA ASP A 587 -58.89 -61.76 67.51
C ASP A 587 -59.89 -62.50 66.62
N ASP A 588 -59.75 -62.46 65.29
CA ASP A 588 -60.59 -63.16 64.31
C ASP A 588 -62.10 -62.85 64.41
N SER A 589 -62.45 -61.68 64.95
CA SER A 589 -63.83 -61.27 65.19
C SER A 589 -64.34 -60.27 64.15
N SER A 590 -65.58 -60.43 63.71
CA SER A 590 -66.23 -59.56 62.73
C SER A 590 -67.59 -59.04 63.19
N GLY A 591 -68.04 -57.90 62.68
CA GLY A 591 -69.32 -57.28 63.02
C GLY A 591 -69.18 -56.06 63.94
N ALA A 592 -69.99 -55.83 64.97
CA ALA A 592 -69.92 -54.56 65.71
C ALA A 592 -69.97 -54.71 67.23
N VAL A 593 -69.05 -54.05 67.92
CA VAL A 593 -68.97 -53.96 69.39
C VAL A 593 -68.83 -55.34 70.01
N ASN A 594 -68.16 -56.27 69.31
CA ASN A 594 -67.84 -57.57 69.88
C ASN A 594 -66.63 -57.45 70.81
N SER A 595 -66.54 -58.27 71.85
CA SER A 595 -65.38 -58.35 72.73
C SER A 595 -64.99 -59.81 73.00
N GLY A 596 -63.74 -60.16 72.71
CA GLY A 596 -63.25 -61.54 72.64
C GLY A 596 -63.15 -62.08 71.20
N SER A 597 -62.66 -63.30 71.04
CA SER A 597 -62.13 -63.80 69.75
C SER A 597 -63.11 -64.67 68.95
N GLN A 598 -62.96 -64.74 67.63
CA GLN A 598 -63.72 -65.59 66.71
C GLN A 598 -65.23 -65.30 66.72
N ASN A 599 -65.62 -64.07 67.08
CA ASN A 599 -67.02 -63.67 67.16
C ASN A 599 -67.52 -63.11 65.83
N SER A 600 -68.80 -63.26 65.53
CA SER A 600 -69.46 -62.68 64.35
C SER A 600 -70.83 -62.10 64.72
N GLY A 601 -71.25 -61.00 64.11
CA GLY A 601 -72.50 -60.32 64.48
C GLY A 601 -72.23 -59.13 65.41
N ALA A 602 -73.12 -58.75 66.32
CA ALA A 602 -72.90 -57.53 67.10
C ALA A 602 -73.23 -57.69 68.59
N PHE A 603 -72.48 -56.93 69.40
CA PHE A 603 -72.54 -56.85 70.86
C PHE A 603 -72.17 -58.14 71.59
N ASN A 604 -71.53 -59.10 70.92
CA ASN A 604 -71.14 -60.37 71.52
C ASN A 604 -69.93 -60.20 72.44
N ALA A 605 -69.95 -60.75 73.66
CA ALA A 605 -68.81 -60.78 74.58
C ALA A 605 -68.43 -62.23 74.94
N GLY A 606 -67.35 -62.78 74.36
CA GLY A 606 -66.94 -64.18 74.55
C GLY A 606 -66.03 -64.71 73.43
N VAL A 607 -65.98 -66.04 73.22
CA VAL A 607 -65.21 -66.66 72.12
C VAL A 607 -66.11 -67.55 71.26
N GLY A 608 -66.06 -67.38 69.93
CA GLY A 608 -66.77 -68.24 68.98
C GLY A 608 -68.28 -67.99 68.86
N LEU A 609 -68.76 -66.81 69.25
CA LEU A 609 -70.19 -66.46 69.25
C LEU A 609 -70.63 -65.91 67.88
N SER A 610 -71.87 -66.19 67.45
CA SER A 610 -72.42 -65.70 66.17
C SER A 610 -73.87 -65.24 66.30
N GLY A 611 -74.16 -63.95 66.10
CA GLY A 611 -75.52 -63.38 66.16
C GLY A 611 -75.58 -61.98 66.78
N PHE A 612 -76.79 -61.51 67.10
CA PHE A 612 -77.00 -60.24 67.81
C PHE A 612 -77.38 -60.56 69.25
N PHE A 613 -76.37 -60.73 70.10
CA PHE A 613 -76.57 -61.10 71.51
C PHE A 613 -76.01 -60.01 72.40
N ARG A 614 -76.71 -59.75 73.51
CA ARG A 614 -76.32 -58.78 74.53
C ARG A 614 -75.22 -59.33 75.41
#